data_AF-A0AAV0MTB1-F1
#
_entry.id   AF-A0AAV0MTB1-F1
#
_cell.length_a   1.000
_cell.length_b   1.000
_cell.length_c   1.000
_cell.angle_alpha   90.00
_cell.angle_beta   90.00
_cell.angle_gamma   90.00
#
_symmetry.space_group_name_H-M   'P 1'
#
loop_
_entity.id
_entity.type
_entity.pdbx_description
1 polymer ?
#
loop_
_entity_poly.entity_id
_entity_poly.type
_entity_poly.pdbx_seq_one_letter_code
_entity_poly.pdbx_strand_id
1 'polypeptide(L)'
;MIRSVFRLSRAATTVARTAHSGFNSRKPAIVAPSAAAASRSLHEKIAGPNANPVAIQMIDYALSLPRVQKSEESYGEAMLVLEQCLASQSSDVEDFVTQNSKGLVLLAMANLSFDRGNFNEALEHLRRSHELEKASLGVKVAALEGLVGLSLELGNDDASTVLADKCLELLEKDELASTSAGFEVAEARAKALKGFVEFVRGNFQAAELLFGGLQGNDHCAGSAALSYGEFLHATRNFSMAKELYQKVTEGEAGNKGFNDINALAACNMASDQVQIAATCALGQLEAHIGKFGDAEETLTKALNKAELLYGASLQTVPLSPRHPRVGVVLTCLALMFRQKAIQEHSSSLLIQEGLYRKAIELLKVPSVDSEVNRTMGAWRDVAALARAGYGEALCVQDNRKSEGEKMKSWAEAHWRNSHLSLAEALRITESSNRVPVIDARTGRAL
;
A
#
# COMPACT_ATOMS: atom_id res chain seq x y z
N MET A 1 -2.13 3.55 1.83
CA MET A 1 -1.98 2.35 2.67
C MET A 1 -3.32 1.81 3.14
N ILE A 2 -4.35 1.86 2.30
CA ILE A 2 -5.53 1.03 2.48
C ILE A 2 -6.23 0.97 1.11
N ARG A 3 -5.98 -0.09 0.35
CA ARG A 3 -6.81 -0.43 -0.81
C ARG A 3 -7.03 -1.94 -0.66
N SER A 4 -8.25 -2.43 -0.69
CA SER A 4 -8.52 -3.86 -0.82
C SER A 4 -9.34 -3.95 -2.08
N VAL A 5 -8.80 -4.51 -3.16
CA VAL A 5 -9.48 -4.49 -4.46
C VAL A 5 -10.41 -5.68 -4.56
N PHE A 6 -11.65 -5.52 -4.10
CA PHE A 6 -12.74 -6.38 -4.51
C PHE A 6 -12.95 -6.26 -6.03
N ARG A 7 -12.92 -7.39 -6.75
CA ARG A 7 -13.40 -7.51 -8.13
C ARG A 7 -14.51 -8.54 -8.15
N LEU A 8 -15.73 -8.10 -8.48
CA LEU A 8 -16.81 -8.96 -8.96
C LEU A 8 -17.29 -8.50 -10.34
N SER A 9 -17.03 -9.36 -11.32
CA SER A 9 -17.69 -9.52 -12.62
C SER A 9 -17.55 -8.42 -13.70
N ARG A 10 -16.88 -8.80 -14.80
CA ARG A 10 -17.31 -8.38 -16.14
C ARG A 10 -17.14 -9.55 -17.10
N ALA A 11 -18.11 -10.46 -17.06
CA ALA A 11 -18.30 -11.49 -18.09
C ALA A 11 -19.74 -11.41 -18.58
N ALA A 12 -20.05 -10.35 -19.33
CA ALA A 12 -21.17 -10.30 -20.28
C ALA A 12 -21.13 -8.93 -20.97
N THR A 13 -20.52 -8.87 -22.15
CA THR A 13 -20.91 -8.08 -23.34
C THR A 13 -19.70 -7.76 -24.21
N THR A 14 -19.26 -8.73 -25.01
CA THR A 14 -18.47 -8.45 -26.21
C THR A 14 -18.81 -9.42 -27.33
N VAL A 15 -20.01 -9.32 -27.90
CA VAL A 15 -20.24 -9.69 -29.30
C VAL A 15 -21.25 -8.72 -29.88
N ALA A 16 -20.76 -7.64 -30.49
CA ALA A 16 -21.44 -6.95 -31.59
C ALA A 16 -20.55 -5.81 -32.09
N ARG A 17 -19.69 -6.09 -33.08
CA ARG A 17 -19.41 -5.22 -34.23
C ARG A 17 -18.38 -5.87 -35.14
N THR A 18 -18.86 -6.78 -35.99
CA THR A 18 -18.41 -6.95 -37.37
C THR A 18 -19.35 -7.94 -38.05
N ALA A 19 -20.31 -7.42 -38.81
CA ALA A 19 -20.96 -8.18 -39.87
C ALA A 19 -21.41 -7.20 -40.96
N HIS A 20 -20.57 -7.06 -41.98
CA HIS A 20 -21.01 -6.63 -43.29
C HIS A 20 -21.70 -7.81 -44.00
N SER A 21 -22.83 -7.50 -44.61
CA SER A 21 -23.42 -8.14 -45.80
C SER A 21 -24.06 -9.53 -45.68
N GLY A 22 -25.31 -9.64 -46.14
CA GLY A 22 -25.93 -10.93 -46.49
C GLY A 22 -27.44 -11.04 -46.26
N PHE A 23 -28.21 -10.70 -47.29
CA PHE A 23 -29.66 -10.90 -47.47
C PHE A 23 -30.18 -12.32 -47.14
N ASN A 24 -31.32 -12.46 -46.44
CA ASN A 24 -32.61 -12.96 -46.99
C ASN A 24 -33.68 -13.34 -45.94
N SER A 25 -34.80 -12.60 -45.97
CA SER A 25 -36.21 -13.06 -46.11
C SER A 25 -36.79 -14.18 -45.22
N ARG A 26 -37.70 -13.79 -44.30
CA ARG A 26 -39.13 -14.18 -44.15
C ARG A 26 -39.60 -14.22 -42.68
N LYS A 27 -40.64 -13.41 -42.39
CA LYS A 27 -41.63 -13.53 -41.29
C LYS A 27 -42.91 -14.23 -41.86
N PRO A 28 -44.02 -14.48 -41.11
CA PRO A 28 -44.30 -14.35 -39.66
C PRO A 28 -45.10 -15.53 -39.02
N ALA A 29 -45.23 -15.56 -37.68
CA ALA A 29 -46.43 -15.99 -36.91
C ALA A 29 -46.19 -15.75 -35.40
N ILE A 30 -46.77 -14.73 -34.75
CA ILE A 30 -48.00 -14.73 -33.92
C ILE A 30 -48.14 -15.90 -32.93
N VAL A 31 -47.79 -15.68 -31.65
CA VAL A 31 -48.57 -15.99 -30.42
C VAL A 31 -48.13 -15.01 -29.32
N ALA A 32 -49.09 -14.50 -28.54
CA ALA A 32 -48.94 -13.46 -27.51
C ALA A 32 -48.69 -14.06 -26.10
N PRO A 33 -48.75 -13.28 -25.00
CA PRO A 33 -47.75 -13.26 -23.93
C PRO A 33 -48.06 -14.19 -22.75
N SER A 34 -47.05 -14.67 -22.03
CA SER A 34 -47.27 -15.30 -20.72
C SER A 34 -46.24 -14.87 -19.69
N ALA A 35 -46.79 -14.16 -18.70
CA ALA A 35 -46.46 -14.14 -17.28
C ALA A 35 -44.99 -14.00 -16.84
N ALA A 36 -44.78 -12.91 -16.10
CA ALA A 36 -43.80 -12.80 -15.04
C ALA A 36 -43.72 -14.08 -14.21
N ALA A 37 -42.53 -14.66 -14.12
CA ALA A 37 -42.18 -15.61 -13.09
C ALA A 37 -40.88 -15.15 -12.44
N ALA A 38 -41.00 -14.81 -11.17
CA ALA A 38 -39.91 -14.46 -10.29
C ALA A 38 -38.89 -15.59 -10.24
N SER A 39 -37.65 -15.29 -10.64
CA SER A 39 -36.50 -16.14 -10.32
C SER A 39 -36.01 -15.80 -8.91
N ARG A 40 -36.76 -16.27 -7.91
CA ARG A 40 -36.20 -16.61 -6.60
C ARG A 40 -35.36 -17.88 -6.80
N SER A 41 -34.04 -17.77 -6.88
CA SER A 41 -33.12 -18.90 -6.67
C SER A 41 -32.35 -18.62 -5.37
N LEU A 42 -32.82 -19.11 -4.24
CA LEU A 42 -32.38 -20.38 -3.64
C LEU A 42 -30.84 -20.48 -3.53
N HIS A 43 -30.35 -19.85 -2.47
CA HIS A 43 -29.39 -20.38 -1.49
C HIS A 43 -28.62 -21.64 -1.93
N GLU A 44 -27.46 -21.43 -2.55
CA GLU A 44 -26.40 -22.42 -2.57
C GLU A 44 -25.21 -21.81 -1.81
N LYS A 45 -24.81 -22.49 -0.73
CA LYS A 45 -23.74 -22.12 0.19
C LYS A 45 -22.41 -22.04 -0.56
N ILE A 46 -22.04 -20.85 -0.99
CA ILE A 46 -20.66 -20.51 -1.32
C ILE A 46 -20.27 -19.46 -0.28
N ALA A 47 -19.23 -19.77 0.52
CA ALA A 47 -18.69 -18.89 1.55
C ALA A 47 -18.33 -17.54 0.93
N GLY A 48 -19.26 -16.60 0.99
CA GLY A 48 -19.05 -15.19 0.72
C GLY A 48 -18.82 -14.45 2.03
N PRO A 49 -18.41 -13.18 1.97
CA PRO A 49 -18.37 -12.35 3.16
C PRO A 49 -19.75 -12.38 3.83
N ASN A 50 -19.79 -12.67 5.13
CA ASN A 50 -20.98 -12.62 5.98
C ASN A 50 -21.48 -11.16 6.14
N ALA A 51 -21.80 -10.51 5.03
CA ALA A 51 -22.15 -9.11 4.88
C ALA A 51 -23.27 -8.98 3.83
N ASN A 52 -24.04 -7.91 3.93
CA ASN A 52 -25.11 -7.58 2.99
C ASN A 52 -24.53 -7.39 1.56
N PRO A 53 -25.01 -8.16 0.55
CA PRO A 53 -24.51 -8.07 -0.81
C PRO A 53 -24.74 -6.70 -1.47
N VAL A 54 -25.79 -5.97 -1.08
CA VAL A 54 -26.05 -4.61 -1.56
C VAL A 54 -24.98 -3.65 -1.05
N ALA A 55 -24.59 -3.80 0.21
CA ALA A 55 -23.53 -2.97 0.80
C ALA A 55 -22.20 -3.17 0.07
N ILE A 56 -21.87 -4.42 -0.27
CA ILE A 56 -20.67 -4.75 -1.04
C ILE A 56 -20.69 -4.09 -2.42
N GLN A 57 -21.83 -4.16 -3.13
CA GLN A 57 -21.96 -3.51 -4.44
C GLN A 57 -21.83 -1.98 -4.36
N MET A 58 -22.38 -1.36 -3.31
CA MET A 58 -22.24 0.08 -3.07
C MET A 58 -20.78 0.46 -2.77
N ILE A 59 -20.07 -0.37 -1.99
CA ILE A 59 -18.63 -0.21 -1.74
C ILE A 59 -17.85 -0.31 -3.05
N ASP A 60 -18.10 -1.34 -3.85
CA ASP A 60 -17.42 -1.56 -5.13
C ASP A 60 -17.62 -0.39 -6.09
N TYR A 61 -18.86 0.10 -6.18
CA TYR A 61 -19.19 1.26 -6.98
C TYR A 61 -18.46 2.51 -6.48
N ALA A 62 -18.57 2.83 -5.19
CA ALA A 62 -17.92 3.99 -4.58
C ALA A 62 -16.39 3.97 -4.79
N LEU A 63 -15.72 2.84 -4.57
CA LEU A 63 -14.27 2.71 -4.75
C LEU A 63 -13.83 2.72 -6.22
N SER A 64 -14.75 2.50 -7.16
CA SER A 64 -14.49 2.59 -8.60
C SER A 64 -14.56 4.03 -9.14
N LEU A 65 -15.38 4.90 -8.53
CA LEU A 65 -15.62 6.28 -8.99
C LEU A 65 -14.32 7.11 -9.06
N PRO A 66 -13.49 7.17 -7.99
CA PRO A 66 -12.22 7.88 -8.06
C PRO A 66 -11.28 7.30 -9.11
N ARG A 67 -11.38 6.02 -9.48
CA ARG A 67 -10.45 5.39 -10.44
C ARG A 67 -10.69 5.86 -11.88
N VAL A 68 -11.92 6.21 -12.21
CA VAL A 68 -12.32 6.56 -13.59
C VAL A 68 -12.11 8.05 -13.85
N GLN A 69 -12.45 8.92 -12.89
CA GLN A 69 -12.47 10.37 -13.11
C GLN A 69 -11.44 11.15 -12.27
N LYS A 70 -10.91 10.57 -11.17
CA LYS A 70 -9.93 11.17 -10.22
C LYS A 70 -10.13 12.67 -9.97
N SER A 71 -11.37 13.12 -9.81
CA SER A 71 -11.72 14.51 -9.49
C SER A 71 -12.15 14.61 -8.02
N GLU A 72 -12.02 15.79 -7.42
CA GLU A 72 -12.56 16.02 -6.06
C GLU A 72 -14.06 15.72 -5.99
N GLU A 73 -14.79 15.98 -7.08
CA GLU A 73 -16.22 15.64 -7.23
C GLU A 73 -16.46 14.14 -7.16
N SER A 74 -15.64 13.31 -7.83
CA SER A 74 -15.82 11.86 -7.82
C SER A 74 -15.48 11.22 -6.46
N TYR A 75 -14.57 11.82 -5.69
CA TYR A 75 -14.35 11.45 -4.28
C TYR A 75 -15.52 11.85 -3.39
N GLY A 76 -16.12 13.03 -3.62
CA GLY A 76 -17.32 13.47 -2.90
C GLY A 76 -18.53 12.57 -3.16
N GLU A 77 -18.80 12.25 -4.43
CA GLU A 77 -19.85 11.30 -4.82
C GLU A 77 -19.63 9.91 -4.21
N ALA A 78 -18.39 9.41 -4.25
CA ALA A 78 -18.04 8.13 -3.63
C ALA A 78 -18.31 8.13 -2.12
N MET A 79 -17.97 9.21 -1.42
CA MET A 79 -18.24 9.34 0.01
C MET A 79 -19.74 9.35 0.31
N LEU A 80 -20.53 10.10 -0.45
CA LEU A 80 -21.99 10.17 -0.29
C LEU A 80 -22.66 8.79 -0.48
N VAL A 81 -22.19 8.00 -1.45
CA VAL A 81 -22.68 6.63 -1.65
C VAL A 81 -22.42 5.77 -0.41
N LEU A 82 -21.23 5.88 0.19
CA LEU A 82 -20.87 5.13 1.40
C LEU A 82 -21.65 5.61 2.63
N GLU A 83 -21.85 6.92 2.80
CA GLU A 83 -22.68 7.49 3.87
C GLU A 83 -24.13 7.01 3.76
N GLN A 84 -24.70 7.03 2.54
CA GLN A 84 -26.03 6.50 2.29
C GLN A 84 -26.11 4.99 2.58
N CYS A 85 -25.06 4.23 2.23
CA CYS A 85 -24.96 2.82 2.56
C CYS A 85 -24.99 2.60 4.07
N LEU A 86 -24.23 3.39 4.83
CA LEU A 86 -24.16 3.32 6.29
C LEU A 86 -25.49 3.73 6.95
N ALA A 87 -26.14 4.79 6.46
CA ALA A 87 -27.45 5.24 6.94
C ALA A 87 -28.56 4.22 6.66
N SER A 88 -28.52 3.53 5.51
CA SER A 88 -29.50 2.49 5.18
C SER A 88 -29.43 1.26 6.10
N GLN A 89 -28.30 1.10 6.79
CA GLN A 89 -28.02 -0.01 7.71
C GLN A 89 -28.24 0.37 9.18
N SER A 90 -28.73 1.59 9.47
CA SER A 90 -28.92 2.08 10.84
C SER A 90 -30.24 1.63 11.49
N SER A 91 -30.87 0.56 11.00
CA SER A 91 -32.05 -0.01 11.66
C SER A 91 -31.68 -0.61 13.02
N ASP A 92 -32.64 -0.66 13.95
CA ASP A 92 -32.48 -1.12 15.34
C ASP A 92 -32.02 -2.60 15.49
N VAL A 93 -31.88 -3.34 14.37
CA VAL A 93 -31.47 -4.74 14.38
C VAL A 93 -29.95 -4.84 14.23
N GLU A 94 -29.26 -5.04 15.35
CA GLU A 94 -27.82 -5.28 15.40
C GLU A 94 -27.46 -6.76 15.13
N ASP A 95 -27.79 -7.25 13.93
CA ASP A 95 -27.35 -8.58 13.52
C ASP A 95 -25.88 -8.59 13.05
N PHE A 96 -25.27 -9.77 13.07
CA PHE A 96 -23.86 -9.97 12.71
C PHE A 96 -23.55 -9.51 11.27
N VAL A 97 -24.50 -9.71 10.34
CA VAL A 97 -24.35 -9.36 8.92
C VAL A 97 -24.33 -7.84 8.72
N THR A 98 -25.23 -7.11 9.38
CA THR A 98 -25.29 -5.64 9.33
C THR A 98 -24.05 -5.03 9.96
N GLN A 99 -23.54 -5.59 11.06
CA GLN A 99 -22.33 -5.11 11.72
C GLN A 99 -21.07 -5.33 10.87
N ASN A 100 -20.96 -6.49 10.19
CA ASN A 100 -19.90 -6.70 9.20
C ASN A 100 -20.01 -5.71 8.03
N SER A 101 -21.22 -5.49 7.50
CA SER A 101 -21.43 -4.50 6.44
C SER A 101 -21.02 -3.09 6.86
N LYS A 102 -21.42 -2.65 8.06
CA LYS A 102 -21.01 -1.35 8.63
C LYS A 102 -19.49 -1.24 8.71
N GLY A 103 -18.83 -2.27 9.24
CA GLY A 103 -17.37 -2.29 9.35
C GLY A 103 -16.66 -2.22 7.99
N LEU A 104 -17.18 -2.92 6.98
CA LEU A 104 -16.65 -2.86 5.60
C LEU A 104 -16.87 -1.49 4.95
N VAL A 105 -18.02 -0.85 5.17
CA VAL A 105 -18.28 0.50 4.68
C VAL A 105 -17.32 1.49 5.33
N LEU A 106 -17.11 1.42 6.65
CA LEU A 106 -16.17 2.27 7.38
C LEU A 106 -14.72 2.07 6.89
N LEU A 107 -14.31 0.84 6.60
CA LEU A 107 -13.00 0.57 5.98
C LEU A 107 -12.90 1.23 4.60
N ALA A 108 -13.94 1.16 3.77
CA ALA A 108 -13.97 1.83 2.47
C ALA A 108 -13.92 3.37 2.58
N MET A 109 -14.62 3.96 3.57
CA MET A 109 -14.56 5.40 3.84
C MET A 109 -13.17 5.85 4.29
N ALA A 110 -12.50 5.04 5.12
CA ALA A 110 -11.12 5.28 5.51
C ALA A 110 -10.18 5.30 4.29
N ASN A 111 -10.38 4.40 3.32
CA ASN A 111 -9.60 4.36 2.08
C ASN A 111 -9.73 5.67 1.28
N LEU A 112 -10.97 6.13 1.07
CA LEU A 112 -11.23 7.36 0.33
C LEU A 112 -10.63 8.57 1.04
N SER A 113 -10.81 8.66 2.35
CA SER A 113 -10.28 9.75 3.17
C SER A 113 -8.75 9.78 3.14
N PHE A 114 -8.12 8.60 3.23
CA PHE A 114 -6.67 8.45 3.10
C PHE A 114 -6.17 8.91 1.73
N ASP A 115 -6.81 8.49 0.64
CA ASP A 115 -6.41 8.85 -0.73
C ASP A 115 -6.52 10.37 -0.99
N ARG A 116 -7.42 11.07 -0.29
CA ARG A 116 -7.51 12.55 -0.29
C ARG A 116 -6.48 13.25 0.59
N GLY A 117 -5.76 12.51 1.44
CA GLY A 117 -4.84 13.07 2.44
C GLY A 117 -5.52 13.53 3.73
N ASN A 118 -6.80 13.20 3.94
CA ASN A 118 -7.53 13.45 5.17
C ASN A 118 -7.23 12.36 6.21
N PHE A 119 -6.03 12.38 6.77
CA PHE A 119 -5.59 11.32 7.69
C PHE A 119 -6.40 11.22 8.99
N ASN A 120 -6.91 12.34 9.51
CA ASN A 120 -7.70 12.35 10.74
C ASN A 120 -9.05 11.62 10.56
N GLU A 121 -9.74 11.90 9.45
CA GLU A 121 -11.00 11.26 9.08
C GLU A 121 -10.80 9.77 8.82
N ALA A 122 -9.71 9.40 8.13
CA ALA A 122 -9.34 8.00 7.95
C ALA A 122 -9.11 7.27 9.29
N LEU A 123 -8.40 7.89 10.24
CA LEU A 123 -8.19 7.34 11.59
C LEU A 123 -9.51 7.15 12.34
N GLU A 124 -10.43 8.12 12.24
CA GLU A 124 -11.74 8.00 12.89
C GLU A 124 -12.57 6.84 12.33
N HIS A 125 -12.65 6.72 11.00
CA HIS A 125 -13.40 5.62 10.38
C HIS A 125 -12.83 4.25 10.76
N LEU A 126 -11.51 4.11 10.80
CA LEU A 126 -10.85 2.88 11.24
C LEU A 126 -11.13 2.56 12.72
N ARG A 127 -11.07 3.56 13.61
CA ARG A 127 -11.41 3.38 15.04
C ARG A 127 -12.86 2.92 15.21
N ARG A 128 -13.79 3.59 14.52
CA ARG A 128 -15.22 3.21 14.55
C ARG A 128 -15.44 1.78 14.04
N SER A 129 -14.69 1.32 13.03
CA SER A 129 -14.79 -0.04 12.51
C SER A 129 -14.28 -1.09 13.52
N HIS A 130 -13.17 -0.79 14.19
CA HIS A 130 -12.61 -1.63 15.26
C HIS A 130 -13.53 -1.73 16.49
N GLU A 131 -14.22 -0.64 16.85
CA GLU A 131 -15.09 -0.56 18.03
C GLU A 131 -16.45 -1.28 17.86
N LEU A 132 -16.75 -1.83 16.69
CA LEU A 132 -17.99 -2.58 16.47
C LEU A 132 -17.99 -3.93 17.22
N GLU A 133 -18.68 -4.00 18.36
CA GLU A 133 -18.66 -5.17 19.26
C GLU A 133 -19.00 -6.49 18.57
N LYS A 134 -20.01 -6.49 17.71
CA LYS A 134 -20.56 -7.69 17.03
C LYS A 134 -19.96 -7.94 15.64
N ALA A 135 -19.00 -7.14 15.18
CA ALA A 135 -18.33 -7.39 13.92
C ALA A 135 -17.39 -8.60 14.02
N SER A 136 -17.20 -9.27 12.88
CA SER A 136 -16.27 -10.39 12.74
C SER A 136 -14.82 -10.00 13.06
N LEU A 137 -14.06 -10.99 13.55
CA LEU A 137 -12.64 -10.83 13.85
C LEU A 137 -11.85 -10.25 12.67
N GLY A 138 -12.09 -10.75 11.45
CA GLY A 138 -11.40 -10.28 10.25
C GLY A 138 -11.60 -8.79 9.95
N VAL A 139 -12.80 -8.25 10.21
CA VAL A 139 -13.08 -6.81 10.05
C VAL A 139 -12.34 -5.99 11.11
N LYS A 140 -12.34 -6.44 12.37
CA LYS A 140 -11.62 -5.78 13.47
C LYS A 140 -10.11 -5.79 13.27
N VAL A 141 -9.57 -6.95 12.87
CA VAL A 141 -8.15 -7.10 12.53
C VAL A 141 -7.78 -6.19 11.37
N ALA A 142 -8.54 -6.18 10.27
CA ALA A 142 -8.30 -5.27 9.15
C ALA A 142 -8.30 -3.79 9.56
N ALA A 143 -9.20 -3.39 10.48
CA ALA A 143 -9.25 -2.04 11.01
C ALA A 143 -8.01 -1.70 11.87
N LEU A 144 -7.59 -2.62 12.76
CA LEU A 144 -6.38 -2.44 13.58
C LEU A 144 -5.12 -2.41 12.75
N GLU A 145 -4.98 -3.31 11.77
CA GLU A 145 -3.89 -3.26 10.81
C GLU A 145 -3.86 -1.86 10.20
N GLY A 146 -4.99 -1.38 9.64
CA GLY A 146 -5.08 -0.09 8.98
C GLY A 146 -4.63 1.07 9.87
N LEU A 147 -5.01 1.02 11.16
CA LEU A 147 -4.59 2.00 12.16
C LEU A 147 -3.08 1.95 12.40
N VAL A 148 -2.48 0.76 12.49
CA VAL A 148 -1.02 0.61 12.65
C VAL A 148 -0.30 1.20 11.43
N GLY A 149 -0.72 0.85 10.22
CA GLY A 149 -0.09 1.33 8.99
C GLY A 149 -0.13 2.85 8.86
N LEU A 150 -1.30 3.44 9.09
CA LEU A 150 -1.47 4.90 9.04
C LEU A 150 -0.66 5.60 10.16
N SER A 151 -0.58 5.00 11.34
CA SER A 151 0.22 5.55 12.44
C SER A 151 1.72 5.53 12.13
N LEU A 152 2.23 4.47 11.47
CA LEU A 152 3.61 4.39 10.99
C LEU A 152 3.93 5.43 9.91
N GLU A 153 3.01 5.66 8.96
CA GLU A 153 3.17 6.70 7.94
C GLU A 153 3.23 8.11 8.55
N LEU A 154 2.49 8.36 9.62
CA LEU A 154 2.48 9.63 10.34
C LEU A 154 3.65 9.79 11.32
N GLY A 155 4.47 8.74 11.52
CA GLY A 155 5.61 8.73 12.43
C GLY A 155 5.24 8.57 13.91
N ASN A 156 4.04 8.04 14.21
CA ASN A 156 3.56 7.79 15.57
C ASN A 156 3.92 6.37 16.01
N ASP A 157 5.21 6.07 16.14
CA ASP A 157 5.71 4.70 16.34
C ASP A 157 5.26 4.05 17.66
N ASP A 158 5.10 4.84 18.73
CA ASP A 158 4.59 4.36 20.02
C ASP A 158 3.12 3.94 19.93
N ALA A 159 2.29 4.71 19.21
CA ALA A 159 0.90 4.36 18.97
C ALA A 159 0.77 3.11 18.11
N SER A 160 1.60 3.00 17.06
CA SER A 160 1.68 1.81 16.21
C SER A 160 2.02 0.55 17.00
N THR A 161 2.90 0.65 17.99
CA THR A 161 3.31 -0.45 18.87
C THR A 161 2.12 -0.96 19.69
N VAL A 162 1.42 -0.05 20.39
CA VAL A 162 0.25 -0.39 21.22
C VAL A 162 -0.88 -0.99 20.38
N LEU A 163 -1.11 -0.45 19.19
CA LEU A 163 -2.13 -0.97 18.27
C LEU A 163 -1.78 -2.36 17.73
N ALA A 164 -0.51 -2.63 17.46
CA ALA A 164 -0.04 -3.94 17.02
C ALA A 164 -0.15 -4.99 18.14
N ASP A 165 0.16 -4.63 19.39
CA ASP A 165 -0.05 -5.50 20.56
C ASP A 165 -1.54 -5.83 20.74
N LYS A 166 -2.40 -4.82 20.62
CA LYS A 166 -3.86 -5.01 20.66
C LYS A 166 -4.36 -5.95 19.57
N CYS A 167 -3.72 -5.96 18.40
CA CYS A 167 -4.06 -6.88 17.30
C CYS A 167 -3.75 -8.33 17.68
N LEU A 168 -2.60 -8.59 18.32
CA LEU A 168 -2.24 -9.91 18.83
C LEU A 168 -3.16 -10.36 19.96
N GLU A 169 -3.45 -9.49 20.93
CA GLU A 169 -4.37 -9.81 22.03
C GLU A 169 -5.79 -10.16 21.57
N LEU A 170 -6.27 -9.56 20.47
CA LEU A 170 -7.57 -9.90 19.90
C LEU A 170 -7.59 -11.31 19.33
N LEU A 171 -6.48 -11.76 18.75
CA LEU A 171 -6.36 -13.10 18.20
C LEU A 171 -6.22 -14.15 19.30
N GLU A 172 -5.43 -13.89 20.35
CA GLU A 172 -5.30 -14.79 21.50
C GLU A 172 -6.65 -15.05 22.21
N LYS A 173 -7.51 -14.02 22.29
CA LYS A 173 -8.86 -14.16 22.88
C LYS A 173 -9.79 -15.04 22.05
N ASP A 174 -9.59 -15.08 20.73
CA ASP A 174 -10.42 -15.85 19.78
C ASP A 174 -9.84 -17.25 19.48
N GLU A 175 -8.54 -17.46 19.71
CA GLU A 175 -7.87 -18.78 19.65
C GLU A 175 -8.54 -19.79 20.60
N LEU A 176 -8.99 -19.29 21.75
CA LEU A 176 -9.75 -20.06 22.74
C LEU A 176 -11.16 -20.47 22.25
N ALA A 177 -11.64 -19.89 21.14
CA ALA A 177 -12.99 -20.06 20.62
C ALA A 177 -13.07 -20.82 19.28
N SER A 178 -12.03 -20.85 18.43
CA SER A 178 -12.08 -21.62 17.17
C SER A 178 -10.73 -21.99 16.55
N THR A 179 -10.57 -23.25 16.14
CA THR A 179 -9.41 -23.77 15.40
C THR A 179 -9.75 -23.83 13.90
N SER A 180 -9.66 -22.71 13.19
CA SER A 180 -9.95 -22.67 11.74
C SER A 180 -8.74 -22.17 10.94
N ALA A 181 -8.56 -22.65 9.72
CA ALA A 181 -7.42 -22.27 8.86
C ALA A 181 -7.32 -20.76 8.56
N GLY A 182 -8.41 -20.00 8.73
CA GLY A 182 -8.40 -18.53 8.61
C GLY A 182 -7.72 -17.83 9.79
N PHE A 183 -7.70 -18.48 10.97
CA PHE A 183 -7.04 -17.99 12.17
C PHE A 183 -5.52 -17.99 12.01
N GLU A 184 -4.94 -19.09 11.52
CA GLU A 184 -3.48 -19.22 11.31
C GLU A 184 -2.93 -18.16 10.35
N VAL A 185 -3.69 -17.82 9.29
CA VAL A 185 -3.33 -16.75 8.35
C VAL A 185 -3.40 -15.37 9.02
N ALA A 186 -4.43 -15.12 9.84
CA ALA A 186 -4.56 -13.85 10.56
C ALA A 186 -3.47 -13.68 11.62
N GLU A 187 -3.11 -14.75 12.32
CA GLU A 187 -2.05 -14.79 13.32
C GLU A 187 -0.67 -14.52 12.69
N ALA A 188 -0.33 -15.20 11.60
CA ALA A 188 0.91 -14.96 10.87
C ALA A 188 1.04 -13.50 10.42
N ARG A 189 -0.06 -12.88 9.98
CA ARG A 189 -0.09 -11.47 9.59
C ARG A 189 0.06 -10.52 10.76
N ALA A 190 -0.63 -10.75 11.86
CA ALA A 190 -0.51 -9.90 13.04
C ALA A 190 0.92 -9.97 13.63
N LYS A 191 1.53 -11.17 13.64
CA LYS A 191 2.95 -11.35 13.99
C LYS A 191 3.88 -10.60 13.04
N ALA A 192 3.65 -10.70 11.72
CA ALA A 192 4.43 -9.96 10.73
C ALA A 192 4.27 -8.43 10.88
N LEU A 193 3.06 -7.95 11.17
CA LEU A 193 2.78 -6.54 11.40
C LEU A 193 3.49 -6.03 12.66
N LYS A 194 3.41 -6.77 13.77
CA LYS A 194 4.12 -6.42 15.01
C LYS A 194 5.63 -6.46 14.79
N GLY A 195 6.13 -7.48 14.10
CA GLY A 195 7.55 -7.60 13.73
C GLY A 195 8.02 -6.42 12.90
N PHE A 196 7.19 -5.96 11.96
CA PHE A 196 7.47 -4.77 11.16
C PHE A 196 7.49 -3.48 12.01
N VAL A 197 6.55 -3.29 12.94
CA VAL A 197 6.56 -2.13 13.85
C VAL A 197 7.83 -2.10 14.70
N GLU A 198 8.22 -3.24 15.29
CA GLU A 198 9.46 -3.33 16.06
C GLU A 198 10.69 -3.10 15.18
N PHE A 199 10.67 -3.55 13.93
CA PHE A 199 11.72 -3.30 12.96
C PHE A 199 11.86 -1.80 12.61
N VAL A 200 10.75 -1.09 12.36
CA VAL A 200 10.76 0.37 12.15
C VAL A 200 11.33 1.12 13.37
N ARG A 201 11.10 0.60 14.58
CA ARG A 201 11.67 1.11 15.84
C ARG A 201 13.10 0.63 16.11
N GLY A 202 13.76 -0.01 15.15
CA GLY A 202 15.13 -0.52 15.31
C GLY A 202 15.31 -1.61 16.36
N ASN A 203 14.22 -2.25 16.84
CA ASN A 203 14.26 -3.36 17.78
C ASN A 203 14.45 -4.70 17.04
N PHE A 204 15.62 -4.88 16.43
CA PHE A 204 15.92 -6.04 15.58
C PHE A 204 15.72 -7.40 16.29
N GLN A 205 16.06 -7.50 17.58
CA GLN A 205 15.90 -8.75 18.34
C GLN A 205 14.42 -9.14 18.51
N ALA A 206 13.56 -8.16 18.81
CA ALA A 206 12.13 -8.40 18.94
C ALA A 206 11.50 -8.74 17.57
N ALA A 207 11.91 -8.01 16.53
CA ALA A 207 11.48 -8.28 15.15
C ALA A 207 11.88 -9.70 14.70
N GLU A 208 13.10 -10.14 14.98
CA GLU A 208 13.59 -11.47 14.64
C GLU A 208 12.75 -12.58 15.29
N LEU A 209 12.42 -12.45 16.57
CA LEU A 209 11.58 -13.43 17.28
C LEU A 209 10.17 -13.53 16.67
N LEU A 210 9.59 -12.38 16.28
CA LEU A 210 8.26 -12.32 15.68
C LEU A 210 8.24 -12.88 14.24
N PHE A 211 9.29 -12.62 13.47
CA PHE A 211 9.44 -13.16 12.12
C PHE A 211 9.88 -14.62 12.10
N GLY A 212 10.58 -15.10 13.12
CA GLY A 212 11.05 -16.49 13.23
C GLY A 212 9.91 -17.52 13.12
N GLY A 213 8.71 -17.17 13.60
CA GLY A 213 7.50 -18.00 13.47
C GLY A 213 6.89 -18.06 12.07
N LEU A 214 7.42 -17.30 11.09
CA LEU A 214 6.94 -17.28 9.71
C LEU A 214 7.75 -18.19 8.78
N GLN A 215 8.88 -18.73 9.23
CA GLN A 215 9.72 -19.63 8.44
C GLN A 215 8.99 -20.95 8.19
N GLY A 216 8.81 -21.32 6.91
CA GLY A 216 8.20 -22.59 6.51
C GLY A 216 6.67 -22.59 6.41
N ASN A 217 5.99 -21.49 6.74
CA ASN A 217 4.53 -21.39 6.59
C ASN A 217 4.16 -20.96 5.17
N ASP A 218 3.38 -21.80 4.46
CA ASP A 218 2.75 -21.46 3.17
C ASP A 218 1.85 -20.20 3.25
N HIS A 219 1.50 -19.80 4.48
CA HIS A 219 0.68 -18.64 4.83
C HIS A 219 1.44 -17.29 4.81
N CYS A 220 2.76 -17.28 4.63
CA CYS A 220 3.53 -16.05 4.41
C CYS A 220 3.32 -15.54 2.98
N ALA A 221 2.33 -14.67 2.82
CA ALA A 221 1.94 -14.07 1.54
C ALA A 221 1.70 -12.56 1.66
N GLY A 222 1.75 -11.85 0.53
CA GLY A 222 1.46 -10.43 0.45
C GLY A 222 2.34 -9.55 1.34
N SER A 223 1.71 -8.67 2.13
CA SER A 223 2.39 -7.66 2.96
C SER A 223 3.18 -8.27 4.13
N ALA A 224 2.82 -9.46 4.61
CA ALA A 224 3.60 -10.19 5.60
C ALA A 224 4.94 -10.67 5.02
N ALA A 225 4.91 -11.26 3.82
CA ALA A 225 6.12 -11.69 3.10
C ALA A 225 7.02 -10.51 2.72
N LEU A 226 6.43 -9.37 2.33
CA LEU A 226 7.16 -8.14 2.08
C LEU A 226 7.89 -7.62 3.33
N SER A 227 7.21 -7.55 4.47
CA SER A 227 7.80 -7.06 5.73
C SER A 227 8.95 -7.96 6.19
N TYR A 228 8.78 -9.27 6.09
CA TYR A 228 9.83 -10.22 6.43
C TYR A 228 11.00 -10.15 5.43
N GLY A 229 10.70 -9.97 4.13
CA GLY A 229 11.71 -9.75 3.09
C GLY A 229 12.56 -8.50 3.36
N GLU A 230 11.95 -7.39 3.77
CA GLU A 230 12.65 -6.14 4.12
C GLU A 230 13.55 -6.32 5.34
N PHE A 231 13.08 -7.06 6.36
CA PHE A 231 13.92 -7.42 7.50
C PHE A 231 15.14 -8.24 7.08
N LEU A 232 14.94 -9.30 6.29
CA LEU A 232 16.03 -10.15 5.77
C LEU A 232 17.00 -9.38 4.87
N HIS A 233 16.48 -8.44 4.08
CA HIS A 233 17.26 -7.55 3.23
C HIS A 233 18.16 -6.64 4.07
N ALA A 234 17.60 -6.03 5.12
CA ALA A 234 18.37 -5.19 6.03
C ALA A 234 19.43 -5.98 6.83
N THR A 235 19.16 -7.24 7.16
CA THR A 235 20.12 -8.15 7.82
C THR A 235 21.04 -8.91 6.86
N ARG A 236 21.09 -8.52 5.58
CA ARG A 236 21.95 -9.09 4.51
C ARG A 236 21.69 -10.56 4.14
N ASN A 237 20.55 -11.12 4.52
CA ASN A 237 20.11 -12.41 3.99
C ASN A 237 19.46 -12.23 2.61
N PHE A 238 20.27 -11.83 1.63
CA PHE A 238 19.79 -11.42 0.31
C PHE A 238 19.15 -12.55 -0.50
N SER A 239 19.56 -13.81 -0.30
CA SER A 239 18.97 -14.95 -1.01
C SER A 239 17.51 -15.14 -0.61
N MET A 240 17.23 -15.23 0.70
CA MET A 240 15.87 -15.41 1.20
C MET A 240 15.00 -14.17 0.94
N ALA A 241 15.56 -12.96 1.08
CA ALA A 241 14.85 -11.73 0.76
C ALA A 241 14.42 -11.69 -0.72
N LYS A 242 15.31 -12.09 -1.64
CA LYS A 242 15.01 -12.16 -3.07
C LYS A 242 13.87 -13.13 -3.36
N GLU A 243 13.90 -14.33 -2.78
CA GLU A 243 12.85 -15.34 -2.95
C GLU A 243 11.48 -14.82 -2.50
N LEU A 244 11.43 -14.14 -1.35
CA LEU A 244 10.17 -13.55 -0.85
C LEU A 244 9.66 -12.44 -1.75
N TYR A 245 10.51 -11.53 -2.21
CA TYR A 245 10.09 -10.48 -3.13
C TYR A 245 9.61 -11.06 -4.46
N GLN A 246 10.33 -12.04 -5.02
CA GLN A 246 9.91 -12.73 -6.24
C GLN A 246 8.55 -13.42 -6.05
N LYS A 247 8.36 -14.15 -4.95
CA LYS A 247 7.08 -14.78 -4.59
C LYS A 247 5.93 -13.78 -4.55
N VAL A 248 6.14 -12.59 -3.98
CA VAL A 248 5.13 -11.52 -3.93
C VAL A 248 4.87 -10.90 -5.31
N THR A 249 5.91 -10.74 -6.14
CA THR A 249 5.76 -10.17 -7.49
C THR A 249 5.17 -11.12 -8.52
N GLU A 250 5.44 -12.42 -8.40
CA GLU A 250 4.99 -13.49 -9.31
C GLU A 250 3.64 -14.07 -8.86
N GLY A 251 3.32 -13.96 -7.56
CA GLY A 251 2.22 -14.63 -6.89
C GLY A 251 0.79 -14.19 -7.23
N GLU A 252 0.53 -13.52 -8.35
CA GLU A 252 -0.83 -13.02 -8.67
C GLU A 252 -1.20 -12.95 -10.17
N ALA A 253 -0.83 -13.96 -10.95
CA ALA A 253 -1.53 -14.28 -12.21
C ALA A 253 -2.87 -15.03 -11.98
N GLY A 254 -3.19 -15.39 -10.72
CA GLY A 254 -4.38 -16.15 -10.35
C GLY A 254 -5.48 -15.28 -9.74
N ASN A 255 -6.47 -14.92 -10.55
CA ASN A 255 -7.71 -14.25 -10.19
C ASN A 255 -8.53 -15.09 -9.19
N LYS A 256 -8.15 -15.13 -7.89
CA LYS A 256 -9.00 -15.64 -6.82
C LYS A 256 -9.80 -14.46 -6.26
N GLY A 257 -11.07 -14.38 -6.63
CA GLY A 257 -12.00 -13.39 -6.11
C GLY A 257 -12.04 -13.41 -4.57
N PHE A 258 -12.25 -12.23 -3.99
CA PHE A 258 -12.33 -11.94 -2.56
C PHE A 258 -13.57 -12.55 -1.90
N ASN A 259 -13.66 -13.88 -1.87
CA ASN A 259 -14.72 -14.58 -1.15
C ASN A 259 -14.39 -14.79 0.34
N ASP A 260 -13.14 -14.56 0.75
CA ASP A 260 -12.71 -14.73 2.14
C ASP A 260 -12.51 -13.37 2.84
N ILE A 261 -13.27 -13.11 3.91
CA ILE A 261 -13.07 -11.95 4.80
C ILE A 261 -11.66 -11.96 5.40
N ASN A 262 -11.04 -13.13 5.51
CA ASN A 262 -9.66 -13.21 5.96
C ASN A 262 -8.69 -12.70 4.88
N ALA A 263 -9.03 -12.70 3.58
CA ALA A 263 -8.18 -12.12 2.52
C ALA A 263 -8.28 -10.57 2.42
N LEU A 264 -9.25 -9.98 3.13
CA LEU A 264 -9.53 -8.55 3.20
C LEU A 264 -8.47 -7.78 4.03
N ALA A 265 -7.85 -8.47 4.98
CA ALA A 265 -6.82 -7.99 5.92
C ALA A 265 -5.40 -8.12 5.34
N ALA A 266 -5.14 -7.60 4.15
CA ALA A 266 -3.81 -7.71 3.51
C ALA A 266 -2.80 -6.68 4.06
N CYS A 267 -2.66 -6.56 5.39
CA CYS A 267 -1.80 -5.64 6.13
C CYS A 267 -1.58 -4.31 5.39
N ASN A 268 -2.64 -3.52 5.37
CA ASN A 268 -2.60 -2.09 5.03
C ASN A 268 -2.33 -1.78 3.55
N MET A 269 -2.38 -2.73 2.63
CA MET A 269 -2.10 -2.42 1.22
C MET A 269 -2.91 -3.25 0.25
N ALA A 270 -3.34 -2.64 -0.86
CA ALA A 270 -3.88 -3.44 -1.96
C ALA A 270 -2.79 -4.27 -2.53
N SER A 271 -3.19 -5.41 -3.08
CA SER A 271 -2.23 -6.28 -3.72
C SER A 271 -1.40 -5.57 -4.80
N ASP A 272 -2.01 -4.68 -5.60
CA ASP A 272 -1.27 -3.84 -6.55
C ASP A 272 -0.18 -2.97 -5.87
N GLN A 273 -0.46 -2.45 -4.67
CA GLN A 273 0.50 -1.64 -3.94
C GLN A 273 1.60 -2.51 -3.31
N VAL A 274 1.24 -3.69 -2.77
CA VAL A 274 2.18 -4.67 -2.23
C VAL A 274 3.12 -5.13 -3.34
N GLN A 275 2.61 -5.40 -4.54
CA GLN A 275 3.41 -5.75 -5.70
C GLN A 275 4.38 -4.62 -6.09
N ILE A 276 3.94 -3.35 -6.11
CA ILE A 276 4.81 -2.21 -6.39
C ILE A 276 5.92 -2.11 -5.33
N ALA A 277 5.58 -2.26 -4.06
CA ALA A 277 6.54 -2.18 -2.96
C ALA A 277 7.54 -3.34 -3.03
N ALA A 278 7.10 -4.58 -3.25
CA ALA A 278 7.96 -5.74 -3.44
C ALA A 278 8.87 -5.60 -4.68
N THR A 279 8.34 -5.09 -5.79
CA THR A 279 9.15 -4.79 -6.98
C THR A 279 10.21 -3.72 -6.65
N CYS A 280 9.83 -2.68 -5.92
CA CYS A 280 10.76 -1.62 -5.51
C CYS A 280 11.85 -2.15 -4.56
N ALA A 281 11.49 -2.98 -3.58
CA ALA A 281 12.42 -3.61 -2.64
C ALA A 281 13.36 -4.59 -3.33
N LEU A 282 12.86 -5.37 -4.31
CA LEU A 282 13.69 -6.24 -5.16
C LEU A 282 14.75 -5.44 -5.93
N GLY A 283 14.35 -4.31 -6.52
CA GLY A 283 15.29 -3.43 -7.23
C GLY A 283 16.34 -2.80 -6.30
N GLN A 284 15.96 -2.43 -5.08
CA GLN A 284 16.93 -2.00 -4.06
C GLN A 284 17.90 -3.14 -3.68
N LEU A 285 17.41 -4.37 -3.56
CA LEU A 285 18.22 -5.56 -3.26
C LEU A 285 19.23 -5.85 -4.37
N GLU A 286 18.81 -5.76 -5.63
CA GLU A 286 19.68 -5.91 -6.79
C GLU A 286 20.78 -4.83 -6.80
N ALA A 287 20.45 -3.58 -6.45
CA ALA A 287 21.43 -2.51 -6.30
C ALA A 287 22.43 -2.80 -5.16
N HIS A 288 21.97 -3.31 -4.02
CA HIS A 288 22.84 -3.65 -2.89
C HIS A 288 23.79 -4.81 -3.18
N ILE A 289 23.41 -5.73 -4.07
CA ILE A 289 24.27 -6.83 -4.55
C ILE A 289 25.23 -6.36 -5.66
N GLY A 290 25.05 -5.15 -6.20
CA GLY A 290 25.86 -4.61 -7.30
C GLY A 290 25.38 -5.00 -8.70
N LYS A 291 24.15 -5.54 -8.83
CA LYS A 291 23.54 -5.88 -10.12
C LYS A 291 22.75 -4.68 -10.66
N PHE A 292 23.45 -3.61 -11.04
CA PHE A 292 22.82 -2.35 -11.40
C PHE A 292 21.94 -2.40 -12.66
N GLY A 293 22.25 -3.29 -13.62
CA GLY A 293 21.40 -3.48 -14.80
C GLY A 293 20.02 -4.03 -14.44
N ASP A 294 19.99 -5.11 -13.65
CA ASP A 294 18.75 -5.70 -13.14
C ASP A 294 18.00 -4.69 -12.25
N ALA A 295 18.71 -4.01 -11.35
CA ALA A 295 18.14 -3.02 -10.45
C ALA A 295 17.45 -1.87 -11.19
N GLU A 296 18.07 -1.34 -12.25
CA GLU A 296 17.50 -0.28 -13.08
C GLU A 296 16.22 -0.75 -13.78
N GLU A 297 16.23 -1.95 -14.35
CA GLU A 297 15.05 -2.54 -14.99
C GLU A 297 13.91 -2.75 -13.97
N THR A 298 14.21 -3.34 -12.83
CA THR A 298 13.24 -3.66 -11.77
C THR A 298 12.65 -2.39 -11.15
N LEU A 299 13.47 -1.39 -10.81
CA LEU A 299 12.99 -0.12 -10.27
C LEU A 299 12.19 0.68 -11.31
N THR A 300 12.56 0.62 -12.58
CA THR A 300 11.78 1.23 -13.68
C THR A 300 10.42 0.56 -13.84
N LYS A 301 10.34 -0.78 -13.73
CA LYS A 301 9.06 -1.50 -13.70
C LYS A 301 8.20 -1.08 -12.50
N ALA A 302 8.79 -0.93 -11.31
CA ALA A 302 8.09 -0.44 -10.13
C ALA A 302 7.56 0.99 -10.34
N LEU A 303 8.37 1.86 -10.95
CA LEU A 303 8.00 3.25 -11.26
C LEU A 303 6.82 3.31 -12.23
N ASN A 304 6.89 2.57 -13.35
CA ASN A 304 5.82 2.53 -14.34
C ASN A 304 4.49 2.03 -13.74
N LYS A 305 4.55 0.99 -12.90
CA LYS A 305 3.36 0.50 -12.17
C LYS A 305 2.83 1.55 -11.18
N ALA A 306 3.72 2.24 -10.46
CA ALA A 306 3.34 3.30 -9.54
C ALA A 306 2.70 4.49 -10.28
N GLU A 307 3.25 4.91 -11.41
CA GLU A 307 2.68 5.96 -12.24
C GLU A 307 1.35 5.55 -12.87
N LEU A 308 1.18 4.28 -13.25
CA LEU A 308 -0.12 3.80 -13.72
C LEU A 308 -1.16 3.83 -12.58
N LEU A 309 -0.80 3.29 -11.41
CA LEU A 309 -1.72 3.15 -10.27
C LEU A 309 -2.08 4.49 -9.64
N TYR A 310 -1.08 5.36 -9.48
CA TYR A 310 -1.22 6.63 -8.77
C TYR A 310 -1.22 7.85 -9.70
N GLY A 311 -0.56 7.78 -10.85
CA GLY A 311 -0.30 8.91 -11.76
C GLY A 311 -1.22 9.04 -12.98
N ALA A 312 -2.16 8.12 -13.23
CA ALA A 312 -3.12 8.29 -14.34
C ALA A 312 -4.13 9.42 -14.07
N SER A 313 -3.75 10.68 -14.30
CA SER A 313 -4.66 11.69 -14.86
C SER A 313 -4.41 11.68 -16.37
N LEU A 314 -5.13 10.82 -17.09
CA LEU A 314 -5.18 10.96 -18.54
C LEU A 314 -5.93 12.27 -18.85
N GLN A 315 -5.15 13.27 -19.25
CA GLN A 315 -5.45 14.11 -20.41
C GLN A 315 -6.52 15.21 -20.29
N THR A 316 -6.68 15.91 -19.17
CA THR A 316 -7.49 17.16 -19.19
C THR A 316 -6.98 18.36 -18.39
N VAL A 317 -6.04 18.25 -17.44
CA VAL A 317 -5.52 19.44 -16.73
C VAL A 317 -4.03 19.28 -16.39
N PRO A 318 -3.14 20.20 -16.82
CA PRO A 318 -1.69 20.07 -16.64
C PRO A 318 -1.18 20.37 -15.21
N LEU A 319 -2.03 20.29 -14.17
CA LEU A 319 -1.71 20.78 -12.82
C LEU A 319 -2.11 19.86 -11.65
N SER A 320 -2.56 18.62 -11.90
CA SER A 320 -2.84 17.70 -10.77
C SER A 320 -1.54 17.14 -10.17
N PRO A 321 -1.29 17.31 -8.86
CA PRO A 321 -0.07 16.84 -8.21
C PRO A 321 -0.04 15.30 -8.19
N ARG A 322 0.98 14.71 -8.83
CA ARG A 322 1.22 13.26 -8.79
C ARG A 322 1.49 12.81 -7.34
N HIS A 323 1.11 11.56 -7.03
CA HIS A 323 1.08 11.02 -5.68
C HIS A 323 2.49 10.85 -5.05
N PRO A 324 2.69 11.16 -3.75
CA PRO A 324 3.98 11.07 -3.05
C PRO A 324 4.70 9.71 -3.17
N ARG A 325 3.95 8.61 -3.24
CA ARG A 325 4.49 7.24 -3.46
C ARG A 325 5.31 7.09 -4.74
N VAL A 326 5.01 7.84 -5.79
CA VAL A 326 5.87 7.87 -7.00
C VAL A 326 7.21 8.51 -6.66
N GLY A 327 7.21 9.56 -5.82
CA GLY A 327 8.43 10.18 -5.29
C GLY A 327 9.29 9.22 -4.45
N VAL A 328 8.68 8.29 -3.71
CA VAL A 328 9.41 7.25 -2.97
C VAL A 328 10.20 6.34 -3.92
N VAL A 329 9.54 5.80 -4.95
CA VAL A 329 10.20 4.93 -5.95
C VAL A 329 11.28 5.69 -6.71
N LEU A 330 11.04 6.97 -7.06
CA LEU A 330 12.05 7.83 -7.69
C LEU A 330 13.27 8.05 -6.78
N THR A 331 13.07 8.15 -5.48
CA THR A 331 14.16 8.28 -4.50
C THR A 331 15.01 7.00 -4.47
N CYS A 332 14.38 5.83 -4.46
CA CYS A 332 15.10 4.55 -4.55
C CYS A 332 15.91 4.43 -5.85
N LEU A 333 15.33 4.85 -6.98
CA LEU A 333 16.03 4.86 -8.28
C LEU A 333 17.21 5.84 -8.27
N ALA A 334 17.06 7.03 -7.68
CA ALA A 334 18.13 8.00 -7.56
C ALA A 334 19.29 7.48 -6.69
N LEU A 335 18.98 6.78 -5.59
CA LEU A 335 19.98 6.15 -4.72
C LEU A 335 20.71 5.00 -5.42
N MET A 336 20.00 4.19 -6.23
CA MET A 336 20.62 3.16 -7.06
C MET A 336 21.65 3.79 -8.03
N PHE A 337 21.28 4.83 -8.79
CA PHE A 337 22.20 5.51 -9.70
C PHE A 337 23.39 6.15 -9.00
N ARG A 338 23.17 6.63 -7.77
CA ARG A 338 24.25 7.14 -6.92
C ARG A 338 25.22 6.02 -6.52
N GLN A 339 24.70 4.90 -6.05
CA GLN A 339 25.53 3.75 -5.67
C GLN A 339 26.32 3.21 -6.87
N LYS A 340 25.67 3.11 -8.03
CA LYS A 340 26.30 2.77 -9.32
C LYS A 340 27.46 3.71 -9.66
N ALA A 341 27.26 5.03 -9.55
CA ALA A 341 28.32 6.00 -9.81
C ALA A 341 29.53 5.84 -8.87
N ILE A 342 29.29 5.54 -7.60
CA ILE A 342 30.36 5.34 -6.62
C ILE A 342 31.13 4.05 -6.90
N GLN A 343 30.43 2.94 -7.14
CA GLN A 343 31.04 1.61 -7.32
C GLN A 343 31.68 1.43 -8.70
N GLU A 344 31.04 1.92 -9.77
CA GLU A 344 31.55 1.80 -11.14
C GLU A 344 32.40 3.00 -11.58
N HIS A 345 32.62 3.98 -10.70
CA HIS A 345 33.27 5.25 -11.02
C HIS A 345 32.69 5.96 -12.25
N SER A 346 31.36 5.88 -12.41
CA SER A 346 30.63 6.37 -13.59
C SER A 346 29.98 7.74 -13.35
N SER A 347 29.74 8.49 -14.45
CA SER A 347 29.09 9.79 -14.40
C SER A 347 27.58 9.69 -14.59
N SER A 348 26.83 9.54 -13.49
CA SER A 348 25.35 9.57 -13.49
C SER A 348 24.76 10.84 -12.84
N LEU A 349 25.58 11.88 -12.64
CA LEU A 349 25.22 13.07 -11.87
C LEU A 349 23.96 13.79 -12.38
N LEU A 350 23.85 13.97 -13.70
CA LEU A 350 22.68 14.63 -14.30
C LEU A 350 21.39 13.83 -14.09
N ILE A 351 21.48 12.50 -14.17
CA ILE A 351 20.35 11.58 -13.93
C ILE A 351 19.95 11.66 -12.46
N GLN A 352 20.91 11.57 -11.54
CA GLN A 352 20.67 11.69 -10.10
C GLN A 352 19.97 13.02 -9.77
N GLU A 353 20.48 14.15 -10.27
CA GLU A 353 19.86 15.45 -10.04
C GLU A 353 18.42 15.52 -10.56
N GLY A 354 18.17 15.02 -11.77
CA GLY A 354 16.84 15.00 -12.37
C GLY A 354 15.85 14.18 -11.54
N LEU A 355 16.27 12.99 -11.11
CA LEU A 355 15.45 12.09 -10.29
C LEU A 355 15.17 12.67 -8.91
N TYR A 356 16.18 13.18 -8.20
CA TYR A 356 15.98 13.80 -6.89
C TYR A 356 15.10 15.04 -6.95
N ARG A 357 15.31 15.92 -7.94
CA ARG A 357 14.47 17.11 -8.13
C ARG A 357 13.01 16.71 -8.31
N LYS A 358 12.74 15.69 -9.15
CA LYS A 358 11.38 15.20 -9.35
C LYS A 358 10.82 14.54 -8.09
N ALA A 359 11.61 13.73 -7.38
CA ALA A 359 11.18 13.10 -6.14
C ALA A 359 10.77 14.14 -5.08
N ILE A 360 11.58 15.18 -4.88
CA ILE A 360 11.32 16.30 -3.97
C ILE A 360 10.03 17.03 -4.32
N GLU A 361 9.78 17.29 -5.61
CA GLU A 361 8.54 17.89 -6.09
C GLU A 361 7.32 17.02 -5.74
N LEU A 362 7.39 15.71 -5.99
CA LEU A 362 6.29 14.78 -5.76
C LEU A 362 6.02 14.52 -4.27
N LEU A 363 7.07 14.49 -3.45
CA LEU A 363 6.98 14.37 -2.00
C LEU A 363 6.51 15.68 -1.34
N LYS A 364 6.34 16.77 -2.11
CA LYS A 364 5.93 18.10 -1.62
C LYS A 364 6.84 18.61 -0.50
N VAL A 365 8.14 18.36 -0.63
CA VAL A 365 9.14 18.75 0.37
C VAL A 365 9.21 20.29 0.39
N PRO A 366 9.02 20.96 1.55
CA PRO A 366 9.04 22.41 1.67
C PRO A 366 10.30 23.05 1.09
N SER A 367 10.23 24.31 0.68
CA SER A 367 11.44 25.04 0.27
C SER A 367 12.34 25.28 1.48
N VAL A 368 13.65 25.28 1.25
CA VAL A 368 14.65 25.46 2.32
C VAL A 368 14.51 26.83 3.00
N ASP A 369 14.06 27.85 2.26
CA ASP A 369 13.88 29.22 2.74
C ASP A 369 12.47 29.49 3.31
N SER A 370 11.56 28.50 3.32
CA SER A 370 10.24 28.71 3.92
C SER A 370 10.34 28.68 5.45
N GLU A 371 10.23 29.84 6.09
CA GLU A 371 10.11 30.00 7.56
C GLU A 371 8.85 29.35 8.16
N VAL A 372 7.98 28.82 7.30
CA VAL A 372 6.83 28.05 7.74
C VAL A 372 7.34 26.69 8.19
N ASN A 373 7.46 26.51 9.51
CA ASN A 373 7.55 25.22 10.21
C ASN A 373 6.32 24.35 9.88
N ARG A 374 6.17 23.93 8.61
CA ARG A 374 5.28 22.83 8.27
C ARG A 374 5.98 21.60 8.81
N THR A 375 5.48 21.10 9.93
CA THR A 375 5.78 19.73 10.36
C THR A 375 5.47 18.81 9.20
N MET A 376 6.51 18.39 8.49
CA MET A 376 6.39 17.38 7.44
C MET A 376 5.86 16.12 8.10
N GLY A 377 4.59 15.81 7.93
CA GLY A 377 3.96 14.66 8.59
C GLY A 377 4.46 13.35 7.98
N ALA A 378 3.80 12.93 6.90
CA ALA A 378 4.14 11.70 6.18
C ALA A 378 5.37 11.85 5.27
N TRP A 379 6.04 10.73 4.99
CA TRP A 379 7.17 10.61 4.05
C TRP A 379 8.45 11.36 4.47
N ARG A 380 8.61 11.65 5.76
CA ARG A 380 9.72 12.49 6.26
C ARG A 380 11.10 11.89 5.99
N ASP A 381 11.30 10.61 6.27
CA ASP A 381 12.61 9.96 6.11
C ASP A 381 13.05 9.95 4.65
N VAL A 382 12.18 9.48 3.73
CA VAL A 382 12.47 9.49 2.29
C VAL A 382 12.62 10.90 1.71
N ALA A 383 11.89 11.90 2.23
CA ALA A 383 12.07 13.29 1.83
C ALA A 383 13.43 13.85 2.26
N ALA A 384 13.88 13.51 3.47
CA ALA A 384 15.22 13.84 3.94
C ALA A 384 16.29 13.14 3.08
N LEU A 385 16.11 11.86 2.74
CA LEU A 385 17.03 11.13 1.86
C LEU A 385 17.10 11.75 0.46
N ALA A 386 15.96 12.05 -0.15
CA ALA A 386 15.90 12.68 -1.46
C ALA A 386 16.60 14.04 -1.46
N ARG A 387 16.39 14.84 -0.41
CA ARG A 387 17.01 16.18 -0.30
C ARG A 387 18.50 16.11 0.03
N ALA A 388 18.92 15.20 0.89
CA ALA A 388 20.33 15.00 1.19
C ALA A 388 21.11 14.46 -0.02
N GLY A 389 20.56 13.48 -0.72
CA GLY A 389 21.11 12.95 -1.97
C GLY A 389 21.18 14.01 -3.07
N TYR A 390 20.16 14.88 -3.17
CA TYR A 390 20.22 16.04 -4.06
C TYR A 390 21.36 16.99 -3.67
N GLY A 391 21.47 17.30 -2.38
CA GLY A 391 22.53 18.16 -1.86
C GLY A 391 23.94 17.61 -2.12
N GLU A 392 24.16 16.30 -1.95
CA GLU A 392 25.45 15.66 -2.31
C GLU A 392 25.75 15.80 -3.80
N ALA A 393 24.76 15.60 -4.68
CA ALA A 393 24.94 15.78 -6.12
C ALA A 393 25.31 17.24 -6.47
N LEU A 394 24.70 18.23 -5.81
CA LEU A 394 25.02 19.63 -6.02
C LEU A 394 26.42 20.01 -5.50
N CYS A 395 26.84 19.44 -4.37
CA CYS A 395 28.16 19.71 -3.78
C CYS A 395 29.35 19.27 -4.66
N VAL A 396 29.12 18.41 -5.67
CA VAL A 396 30.12 18.07 -6.69
C VAL A 396 30.44 19.26 -7.60
N GLN A 397 29.51 20.22 -7.75
CA GLN A 397 29.66 21.40 -8.59
C GLN A 397 30.06 22.61 -7.75
N ASP A 398 31.26 23.16 -7.97
CA ASP A 398 31.80 24.26 -7.16
C ASP A 398 30.88 25.50 -7.10
N ASN A 399 30.20 25.81 -8.21
CA ASN A 399 29.27 26.94 -8.31
C ASN A 399 27.94 26.73 -7.54
N ARG A 400 27.62 25.49 -7.14
CA ARG A 400 26.37 25.13 -6.44
C ARG A 400 26.60 24.50 -5.07
N LYS A 401 27.85 24.46 -4.60
CA LYS A 401 28.22 23.88 -3.31
C LYS A 401 27.48 24.51 -2.13
N SER A 402 27.27 25.83 -2.15
CA SER A 402 26.52 26.52 -1.08
C SER A 402 25.05 26.11 -1.04
N GLU A 403 24.43 25.88 -2.20
CA GLU A 403 23.07 25.35 -2.33
C GLU A 403 23.00 23.91 -1.80
N GLY A 404 23.97 23.07 -2.17
CA GLY A 404 24.06 21.68 -1.71
C GLY A 404 24.20 21.55 -0.19
N GLU A 405 25.05 22.36 0.44
CA GLU A 405 25.23 22.34 1.90
C GLU A 405 23.97 22.81 2.65
N LYS A 406 23.23 23.79 2.11
CA LYS A 406 21.92 24.18 2.66
C LYS A 406 20.92 23.03 2.63
N MET A 407 20.87 22.28 1.52
CA MET A 407 19.97 21.13 1.38
C MET A 407 20.33 20.00 2.34
N LYS A 408 21.63 19.71 2.52
CA LYS A 408 22.11 18.72 3.48
C LYS A 408 21.77 19.12 4.92
N SER A 409 22.04 20.37 5.29
CA SER A 409 21.71 20.90 6.63
C SER A 409 20.21 20.81 6.92
N TRP A 410 19.36 21.11 5.93
CA TRP A 410 17.91 20.93 6.05
C TRP A 410 17.55 19.46 6.28
N ALA A 411 18.14 18.54 5.51
CA ALA A 411 17.85 17.12 5.61
C ALA A 411 18.27 16.54 6.98
N GLU A 412 19.43 16.94 7.49
CA GLU A 412 19.91 16.57 8.82
C GLU A 412 18.95 17.04 9.92
N ALA A 413 18.45 18.28 9.83
CA ALA A 413 17.49 18.82 10.80
C ALA A 413 16.12 18.12 10.76
N HIS A 414 15.75 17.51 9.63
CA HIS A 414 14.46 16.84 9.44
C HIS A 414 14.55 15.32 9.55
N TRP A 415 15.76 14.76 9.67
CA TRP A 415 15.99 13.34 9.90
C TRP A 415 15.61 12.99 11.34
N ARG A 416 14.65 12.07 11.51
CA ARG A 416 14.18 11.64 12.84
C ARG A 416 14.33 10.15 13.10
N ASN A 417 15.05 9.43 12.25
CA ASN A 417 15.35 8.03 12.51
C ASN A 417 16.36 7.93 13.66
N SER A 418 15.96 7.28 14.75
CA SER A 418 16.75 7.12 15.97
C SER A 418 17.82 6.02 15.88
N HIS A 419 17.75 5.14 14.88
CA HIS A 419 18.58 3.93 14.80
C HIS A 419 19.55 3.93 13.61
N LEU A 420 19.30 4.79 12.63
CA LEU A 420 20.11 4.94 11.43
C LEU A 420 20.42 6.42 11.25
N SER A 421 21.69 6.79 11.12
CA SER A 421 22.05 8.17 10.76
C SER A 421 21.78 8.43 9.27
N LEU A 422 21.51 9.68 8.91
CA LEU A 422 21.32 10.08 7.52
C LEU A 422 22.52 9.71 6.63
N ALA A 423 23.73 9.80 7.16
CA ALA A 423 24.95 9.43 6.45
C ALA A 423 25.03 7.92 6.17
N GLU A 424 24.68 7.08 7.15
CA GLU A 424 24.60 5.62 6.97
C GLU A 424 23.49 5.22 6.00
N ALA A 425 22.35 5.93 6.03
CA ALA A 425 21.25 5.69 5.11
C ALA A 425 21.62 6.01 3.64
N LEU A 426 22.48 7.01 3.42
CA LEU A 426 22.96 7.39 2.09
C LEU A 426 24.16 6.55 1.62
N ARG A 427 24.98 6.05 2.54
CA ARG A 427 26.21 5.32 2.23
C ARG A 427 26.08 3.88 2.72
N ILE A 428 25.81 3.00 1.77
CA ILE A 428 25.92 1.55 2.00
C ILE A 428 27.40 1.23 2.15
N THR A 429 27.89 1.25 3.40
CA THR A 429 29.24 0.81 3.73
C THR A 429 29.29 -0.71 3.81
N GLU A 430 30.21 -1.32 3.08
CA GLU A 430 30.42 -2.77 3.08
C GLU A 430 30.71 -3.33 4.48
N SER A 431 31.33 -2.52 5.35
CA SER A 431 31.68 -2.85 6.75
C SER A 431 30.50 -2.89 7.73
N SER A 432 29.33 -2.38 7.35
CA SER A 432 28.14 -2.46 8.20
C SER A 432 27.55 -3.87 8.11
N ASN A 433 27.19 -4.49 9.23
CA ASN A 433 26.44 -5.75 9.23
C ASN A 433 24.99 -5.57 8.71
N ARG A 434 24.59 -4.35 8.40
CA ARG A 434 23.23 -3.97 7.99
C ARG A 434 23.25 -3.08 6.75
N VAL A 435 22.15 -3.10 6.00
CA VAL A 435 21.99 -2.24 4.83
C VAL A 435 20.67 -1.48 4.94
N PRO A 436 20.67 -0.15 4.73
CA PRO A 436 19.44 0.63 4.81
C PRO A 436 18.46 0.20 3.72
N VAL A 437 17.19 0.03 4.06
CA VAL A 437 16.13 -0.30 3.09
C VAL A 437 15.05 0.76 3.15
N ILE A 438 14.65 1.32 2.01
CA ILE A 438 13.50 2.23 1.97
C ILE A 438 12.25 1.41 1.77
N ASP A 439 11.38 1.40 2.78
CA ASP A 439 10.06 0.81 2.67
C ASP A 439 9.17 1.71 1.82
N ALA A 440 8.83 1.23 0.63
CA ALA A 440 7.99 1.97 -0.32
C ALA A 440 6.56 2.19 0.19
N ARG A 441 6.17 1.47 1.24
CA ARG A 441 4.84 1.53 1.83
C ARG A 441 4.70 2.74 2.73
N THR A 442 5.60 2.88 3.70
CA THR A 442 5.60 3.94 4.73
C THR A 442 6.49 5.12 4.38
N GLY A 443 7.43 4.95 3.44
CA GLY A 443 8.47 5.92 3.13
C GLY A 443 9.51 6.08 4.23
N ARG A 444 9.58 5.11 5.15
CA ARG A 444 10.57 5.04 6.22
C ARG A 444 11.85 4.39 5.70
N ALA A 445 12.97 4.81 6.27
CA ALA A 445 14.24 4.11 6.10
C ALA A 445 14.40 3.10 7.25
N LEU A 446 14.65 1.84 6.92
CA LEU A 446 14.73 0.71 7.85
C LEU A 446 16.18 0.24 8.04
#